data_AF-A0A9P4R0F9-F1
#
_entry.id   AF-A0A9P4R0F9-F1
#
_cell.length_a   1.000
_cell.length_b   1.000
_cell.length_c   1.000
_cell.angle_alpha   90.00
_cell.angle_beta   90.00
_cell.angle_gamma   90.00
#
_symmetry.space_group_name_H-M   'P 1'
#
loop_
_entity.id
_entity.type
_entity.pdbx_description
1 polymer ?
#
loop_
_entity_poly.entity_id
_entity_poly.type
_entity_poly.pdbx_seq_one_letter_code
_entity_poly.pdbx_strand_id
1 'polypeptide(L)'
;HNRVRRDRILDGSDVRTTIMIRNCPNRMDWLQLKEVLEEHCFGTYDFMYLRIDFSTASNVGYAFVNFTEMSGIIALLNDIEGRPWIGYRSAKSAEISYATVQGKEALVQKFRNSSVMHEAAFCRPRIFWGYNEAVHAQGLEGMKLVGTEIDFPGPDNPAKLQRSMESARTVGLYPPHQNFSGVDHRNRFSMFDRGAR
;
A
#
# COMPACT_ATOMS: atom_id res chain seq x y z
N HIS A 1 -4.39 -19.47 -3.64
CA HIS A 1 -3.49 -19.12 -4.77
C HIS A 1 -2.43 -18.08 -4.38
N ASN A 2 -2.74 -17.05 -3.57
CA ASN A 2 -1.77 -16.00 -3.21
C ASN A 2 -1.22 -16.07 -1.78
N ARG A 3 -1.20 -17.26 -1.16
CA ARG A 3 -0.67 -17.41 0.21
C ARG A 3 0.84 -17.22 0.20
N VAL A 4 1.35 -16.43 1.14
CA VAL A 4 2.80 -16.31 1.37
C VAL A 4 3.27 -17.51 2.19
N ARG A 5 4.33 -18.18 1.73
CA ARG A 5 4.89 -19.38 2.36
C ARG A 5 6.33 -19.12 2.76
N ARG A 6 6.60 -19.10 4.07
CA ARG A 6 7.91 -18.78 4.63
C ARG A 6 8.99 -19.75 4.13
N ASP A 7 8.68 -21.03 4.04
CA ASP A 7 9.56 -22.08 3.49
C ASP A 7 10.06 -21.72 2.09
N ARG A 8 9.16 -21.27 1.21
CA ARG A 8 9.48 -20.91 -0.18
C ARG A 8 10.26 -19.61 -0.32
N ILE A 9 10.13 -18.71 0.65
CA ILE A 9 10.96 -17.50 0.68
C ILE A 9 12.38 -17.88 1.12
N LEU A 10 12.51 -18.73 2.15
CA LEU A 10 13.80 -19.13 2.71
C LEU A 10 14.63 -19.99 1.74
N ASP A 11 13.98 -20.85 0.96
CA ASP A 11 14.66 -21.67 -0.06
C ASP A 11 14.87 -20.94 -1.40
N GLY A 12 14.37 -19.70 -1.52
CA GLY A 12 14.53 -18.85 -2.70
C GLY A 12 13.61 -19.19 -3.89
N SER A 13 12.67 -20.13 -3.73
CA SER A 13 11.73 -20.50 -4.80
C SER A 13 10.61 -19.49 -5.03
N ASP A 14 10.34 -18.60 -4.06
CA ASP A 14 9.37 -17.50 -4.18
C ASP A 14 10.05 -16.13 -4.04
N VAL A 15 10.16 -15.45 -5.17
CA VAL A 15 10.87 -14.16 -5.31
C VAL A 15 9.93 -12.95 -5.35
N ARG A 16 8.64 -13.14 -5.04
CA ARG A 16 7.65 -12.07 -5.03
C ARG A 16 7.87 -11.14 -3.83
N THR A 17 7.82 -9.84 -4.08
CA THR A 17 8.21 -8.80 -3.11
C THR A 17 7.04 -7.99 -2.58
N THR A 18 5.88 -8.01 -3.25
CA THR A 18 4.73 -7.20 -2.85
C THR A 18 3.68 -8.02 -2.12
N ILE A 19 3.32 -7.58 -0.92
CA ILE A 19 2.25 -8.17 -0.13
C ILE A 19 1.05 -7.24 -0.05
N MET A 20 -0.12 -7.84 0.17
CA MET A 20 -1.32 -7.21 0.65
C MET A 20 -1.50 -7.61 2.12
N ILE A 21 -1.52 -6.61 3.00
CA ILE A 21 -1.87 -6.76 4.41
C ILE A 21 -3.36 -6.50 4.52
N ARG A 22 -4.12 -7.48 5.00
CA ARG A 22 -5.56 -7.43 5.22
C ARG A 22 -5.88 -7.29 6.70
N ASN A 23 -7.15 -6.97 6.95
CA ASN A 23 -7.72 -6.78 8.28
C ASN A 23 -7.09 -5.63 9.07
N CYS A 24 -6.55 -4.60 8.39
CA CYS A 24 -6.10 -3.37 9.05
C CYS A 24 -7.25 -2.74 9.84
N PRO A 25 -7.04 -2.23 11.06
CA PRO A 25 -8.07 -1.54 11.82
C PRO A 25 -8.47 -0.25 11.09
N ASN A 26 -9.75 0.01 10.83
CA ASN A 26 -10.17 1.16 9.99
C ASN A 26 -9.68 2.54 10.47
N ARG A 27 -9.40 2.69 11.77
CA ARG A 27 -8.85 3.92 12.37
C ARG A 27 -7.34 4.06 12.23
N MET A 28 -6.65 3.01 11.79
CA MET A 28 -5.23 3.08 11.47
C MET A 28 -5.03 4.04 10.30
N ASP A 29 -4.17 5.04 10.48
CA ASP A 29 -3.73 5.88 9.38
C ASP A 29 -2.42 5.36 8.76
N TRP A 30 -1.97 6.03 7.70
CA TRP A 30 -0.76 5.61 6.99
C TRP A 30 0.51 5.78 7.84
N LEU A 31 0.52 6.71 8.80
CA LEU A 31 1.68 6.96 9.64
C LEU A 31 1.80 5.85 10.69
N GLN A 32 0.69 5.43 11.28
CA GLN A 32 0.63 4.29 12.19
C GLN A 32 1.00 2.98 11.49
N LEU A 33 0.58 2.80 10.23
CA LEU A 33 1.06 1.66 9.43
C LEU A 33 2.57 1.76 9.18
N LYS A 34 3.10 2.96 8.90
CA LYS A 34 4.54 3.18 8.74
C LYS A 34 5.30 2.85 10.02
N GLU A 35 4.82 3.27 11.20
CA GLU A 35 5.43 2.95 12.49
C GLU A 35 5.54 1.42 12.69
N VAL A 36 4.50 0.66 12.34
CA VAL A 36 4.55 -0.81 12.36
C VAL A 36 5.63 -1.36 11.41
N LEU A 37 5.77 -0.80 10.21
CA LEU A 37 6.82 -1.22 9.28
C LEU A 37 8.23 -0.83 9.77
N GLU A 38 8.38 0.31 10.43
CA GLU A 38 9.65 0.73 11.04
C GLU A 38 10.04 -0.15 12.23
N GLU A 39 9.07 -0.61 13.01
CA GLU A 39 9.33 -1.52 14.14
C GLU A 39 9.81 -2.90 13.67
N HIS A 40 9.15 -3.48 12.66
CA HIS A 40 9.38 -4.88 12.29
C HIS A 40 10.32 -5.08 11.10
N CYS A 41 10.44 -4.10 10.21
CA CYS A 41 11.11 -4.30 8.91
C CYS A 41 11.74 -3.02 8.35
N PHE A 42 12.28 -2.16 9.22
CA PHE A 42 12.92 -0.90 8.83
C PHE A 42 13.93 -1.07 7.67
N GLY A 43 13.82 -0.20 6.67
CA GLY A 43 14.75 -0.15 5.53
C GLY A 43 14.60 -1.28 4.50
N THR A 44 13.75 -2.27 4.75
CA THR A 44 13.55 -3.42 3.84
C THR A 44 12.36 -3.26 2.88
N TYR A 45 11.67 -2.11 2.93
CA TYR A 45 10.54 -1.77 2.08
C TYR A 45 10.77 -0.45 1.34
N ASP A 46 10.14 -0.30 0.19
CA ASP A 46 10.32 0.87 -0.70
C ASP A 46 8.99 1.44 -1.25
N PHE A 47 7.87 0.81 -0.91
CA PHE A 47 6.53 1.26 -1.28
C PHE A 47 5.52 0.90 -0.20
N MET A 48 4.59 1.81 0.10
CA MET A 48 3.43 1.55 0.95
C MET A 48 2.20 2.26 0.39
N TYR A 49 1.06 1.58 0.44
CA TYR A 49 -0.23 2.19 0.16
C TYR A 49 -1.33 1.63 1.06
N LEU A 50 -1.77 2.41 2.05
CA LEU A 50 -2.97 2.15 2.83
C LEU A 50 -4.17 2.73 2.08
N ARG A 51 -5.12 1.87 1.66
CA ARG A 51 -6.27 2.35 0.89
C ARG A 51 -7.26 3.05 1.81
N ILE A 52 -7.54 4.31 1.51
CA ILE A 52 -8.49 5.16 2.25
C ILE A 52 -9.82 5.22 1.50
N ASP A 53 -10.92 5.15 2.25
CA ASP A 53 -12.23 5.62 1.81
C ASP A 53 -12.31 7.13 2.04
N PHE A 54 -12.44 7.88 0.95
CA PHE A 54 -12.38 9.35 0.97
C PHE A 54 -13.57 9.98 1.68
N SER A 55 -14.69 9.28 1.78
CA SER A 55 -15.89 9.78 2.45
C SER A 55 -15.76 9.73 3.97
N THR A 56 -15.22 8.64 4.50
CA THR A 56 -15.06 8.41 5.94
C THR A 56 -13.68 8.81 6.46
N ALA A 57 -12.76 9.17 5.56
CA ALA A 57 -11.34 9.38 5.83
C ALA A 57 -10.68 8.23 6.62
N SER A 58 -11.27 7.03 6.54
CA SER A 58 -10.84 5.83 7.23
C SER A 58 -10.32 4.82 6.22
N ASN A 59 -9.40 3.95 6.62
CA ASN A 59 -8.95 2.91 5.70
C ASN A 59 -10.03 1.84 5.49
N VAL A 60 -9.97 1.14 4.35
CA VAL A 60 -10.93 0.10 3.96
C VAL A 60 -10.51 -1.31 4.43
N GLY A 61 -9.54 -1.39 5.33
CA GLY A 61 -9.11 -2.64 5.96
C GLY A 61 -7.95 -3.37 5.27
N TYR A 62 -7.25 -2.74 4.33
CA TYR A 62 -6.03 -3.31 3.75
C TYR A 62 -5.03 -2.28 3.24
N ALA A 63 -3.79 -2.74 3.13
CA ALA A 63 -2.66 -2.01 2.56
C ALA A 63 -1.84 -2.87 1.61
N PHE A 64 -1.04 -2.23 0.76
CA PHE A 64 0.00 -2.86 -0.05
C PHE A 64 1.37 -2.38 0.40
N VAL A 65 2.34 -3.30 0.45
CA VAL A 65 3.74 -3.01 0.79
C VAL A 65 4.64 -3.77 -0.17
N ASN A 66 5.62 -3.09 -0.78
CA ASN A 66 6.67 -3.75 -1.54
C ASN A 66 7.97 -3.78 -0.73
N PHE A 67 8.63 -4.93 -0.76
CA PHE A 67 9.88 -5.18 -0.08
C PHE A 67 11.06 -5.18 -1.05
N THR A 68 12.17 -4.57 -0.65
CA THR A 68 13.47 -4.70 -1.31
C THR A 68 14.20 -5.96 -0.83
N GLU A 69 13.87 -6.44 0.37
CA GLU A 69 14.47 -7.62 0.98
C GLU A 69 13.42 -8.55 1.58
N MET A 70 13.59 -9.85 1.33
CA MET A 70 12.65 -10.89 1.80
C MET A 70 12.62 -11.04 3.33
N SER A 71 13.68 -10.60 4.01
CA SER A 71 13.76 -10.54 5.47
C SER A 71 12.60 -9.75 6.07
N GLY A 72 12.18 -8.66 5.41
CA GLY A 72 11.04 -7.84 5.85
C GLY A 72 9.71 -8.59 5.78
N ILE A 73 9.45 -9.32 4.69
CA ILE A 73 8.25 -10.17 4.58
C ILE A 73 8.26 -11.24 5.67
N ILE A 74 9.40 -11.89 5.91
CA ILE A 74 9.54 -12.92 6.94
C ILE A 74 9.28 -12.33 8.34
N ALA A 75 9.75 -11.13 8.64
CA ALA A 75 9.49 -10.46 9.91
C ALA A 75 7.99 -10.24 10.12
N LEU A 76 7.28 -9.71 9.12
CA LEU A 76 5.82 -9.53 9.22
C LEU A 76 5.05 -10.85 9.36
N LEU A 77 5.50 -11.92 8.68
CA LEU A 77 4.90 -13.25 8.84
C LEU A 77 5.09 -13.82 10.24
N ASN A 78 6.17 -13.48 10.93
CA ASN A 78 6.43 -13.99 12.28
C ASN A 78 5.71 -13.19 13.33
N ASP A 79 5.72 -11.86 13.18
CA ASP A 79 5.36 -10.93 14.24
C ASP A 79 3.95 -10.35 14.10
N ILE A 80 3.39 -10.36 12.89
CA ILE A 80 2.09 -9.75 12.60
C ILE A 80 1.05 -10.77 12.11
N GLU A 81 1.42 -11.69 11.20
CA GLU A 81 0.47 -12.65 10.61
C GLU A 81 -0.31 -13.43 11.69
N GLY A 82 -1.63 -13.44 11.57
CA GLY A 82 -2.53 -14.15 12.49
C GLY A 82 -2.67 -13.50 13.87
N ARG A 83 -2.00 -12.39 14.16
CA ARG A 83 -2.07 -11.69 15.45
C ARG A 83 -3.04 -10.49 15.42
N PRO A 84 -3.66 -10.15 16.56
CA PRO A 84 -4.46 -8.93 16.68
C PRO A 84 -3.56 -7.68 16.63
N TRP A 85 -4.13 -6.57 16.19
CA TRP A 85 -3.42 -5.29 16.12
C TRP A 85 -3.29 -4.65 17.50
N ILE A 86 -2.06 -4.48 17.97
CA ILE A 86 -1.73 -3.84 19.26
C ILE A 86 -2.24 -2.40 19.26
N GLY A 87 -2.87 -1.97 20.36
CA GLY A 87 -3.40 -0.61 20.51
C GLY A 87 -4.77 -0.38 19.88
N TYR A 88 -5.35 -1.39 19.22
CA TYR A 88 -6.70 -1.29 18.62
C TYR A 88 -7.69 -2.21 19.33
N ARG A 89 -8.94 -1.76 19.46
CA ARG A 89 -10.04 -2.58 20.01
C ARG A 89 -10.58 -3.62 19.03
N SER A 90 -9.95 -3.77 17.87
CA SER A 90 -10.38 -4.71 16.82
C SER A 90 -10.03 -6.13 17.24
N ALA A 91 -11.00 -7.05 17.14
CA ALA A 91 -10.75 -8.49 17.30
C ALA A 91 -10.15 -9.14 16.04
N LYS A 92 -10.03 -8.39 14.94
CA LYS A 92 -9.49 -8.94 13.69
C LYS A 92 -7.97 -9.13 13.79
N SER A 93 -7.53 -10.31 13.36
CA SER A 93 -6.11 -10.61 13.17
C SER A 93 -5.63 -10.16 11.80
N ALA A 94 -4.39 -9.70 11.71
CA ALA A 94 -3.75 -9.37 10.45
C ALA A 94 -3.61 -10.62 9.56
N GLU A 95 -3.74 -10.42 8.25
CA GLU A 95 -3.58 -11.46 7.24
C GLU A 95 -2.70 -10.97 6.09
N ILE A 96 -1.78 -11.82 5.65
CA ILE A 96 -0.77 -11.50 4.64
C ILE A 96 -0.95 -12.43 3.44
N SER A 97 -0.94 -11.83 2.26
CA SER A 97 -0.96 -12.54 0.99
C SER A 97 -0.14 -11.79 -0.04
N TYR A 98 0.30 -12.46 -1.09
CA TYR A 98 0.87 -11.75 -2.23
C TYR A 98 -0.16 -10.87 -2.91
N ALA A 99 0.24 -9.65 -3.24
CA ALA A 99 -0.55 -8.74 -4.05
C ALA A 99 -0.61 -9.24 -5.50
N THR A 100 -1.66 -8.87 -6.23
CA THR A 100 -1.76 -9.18 -7.67
C THR A 100 -0.71 -8.43 -8.50
N VAL A 101 -0.37 -7.20 -8.08
CA VAL A 101 0.68 -6.40 -8.72
C VAL A 101 1.94 -6.55 -7.89
N GLN A 102 3.03 -6.94 -8.54
CA GLN A 102 4.32 -7.24 -7.92
C GLN A 102 5.39 -6.26 -8.38
N GLY A 103 6.21 -5.77 -7.45
CA GLY A 103 7.33 -4.86 -7.69
C GLY A 103 6.97 -3.37 -7.61
N LYS A 104 7.91 -2.56 -7.11
CA LYS A 104 7.80 -1.09 -6.99
C LYS A 104 7.49 -0.44 -8.33
N GLU A 105 8.17 -0.82 -9.41
CA GLU A 105 7.98 -0.23 -10.75
C GLU A 105 6.56 -0.45 -11.26
N ALA A 106 6.02 -1.66 -11.09
CA ALA A 106 4.66 -1.98 -11.52
C ALA A 106 3.61 -1.22 -10.69
N LEU A 107 3.86 -1.05 -9.38
CA LEU A 107 3.01 -0.25 -8.49
C LEU A 107 3.06 1.24 -8.87
N VAL A 108 4.25 1.80 -9.11
CA VAL A 108 4.41 3.17 -9.61
C VAL A 108 3.64 3.35 -10.92
N GLN A 109 3.79 2.43 -11.88
CA GLN A 109 3.07 2.48 -13.16
C GLN A 109 1.55 2.36 -13.02
N LYS A 110 1.09 1.62 -12.01
CA LYS A 110 -0.32 1.51 -11.66
C LYS A 110 -0.87 2.83 -11.12
N PHE A 111 -0.14 3.51 -10.26
CA PHE A 111 -0.64 4.67 -9.52
C PHE A 111 -0.29 6.03 -10.13
N ARG A 112 0.85 6.20 -10.83
CA ARG A 112 1.31 7.50 -11.35
C ARG A 112 0.32 8.20 -12.27
N ASN A 113 -0.52 7.42 -12.96
CA ASN A 113 -1.58 7.92 -13.86
C ASN A 113 -2.98 7.71 -13.27
N SER A 114 -3.11 7.42 -11.98
CA SER A 114 -4.39 7.26 -11.29
C SER A 114 -4.81 8.58 -10.67
N SER A 115 -6.11 8.88 -10.69
CA SER A 115 -6.66 10.07 -10.03
C SER A 115 -6.41 10.09 -8.51
N VAL A 116 -6.07 8.94 -7.88
CA VAL A 116 -5.67 8.90 -6.46
C VAL A 116 -4.51 9.85 -6.15
N MET A 117 -3.60 10.08 -7.10
CA MET A 117 -2.44 10.95 -6.92
C MET A 117 -2.82 12.43 -6.77
N HIS A 118 -4.07 12.77 -7.08
CA HIS A 118 -4.60 14.13 -6.90
C HIS A 118 -5.44 14.28 -5.63
N GLU A 119 -5.79 13.19 -4.94
CA GLU A 119 -6.53 13.25 -3.66
C GLU A 119 -5.67 13.84 -2.53
N ALA A 120 -6.20 13.99 -1.32
CA ALA A 120 -5.40 14.47 -0.17
C ALA A 120 -4.15 13.60 0.08
N ALA A 121 -3.06 14.19 0.58
CA ALA A 121 -1.77 13.50 0.71
C ALA A 121 -1.84 12.19 1.53
N PHE A 122 -2.68 12.15 2.57
CA PHE A 122 -2.88 10.96 3.40
C PHE A 122 -3.60 9.79 2.67
N CYS A 123 -4.16 10.05 1.49
CA CYS A 123 -4.84 9.06 0.64
C CYS A 123 -3.92 8.48 -0.46
N ARG A 124 -2.69 8.99 -0.61
CA ARG A 124 -1.82 8.66 -1.75
C ARG A 124 -0.87 7.50 -1.42
N PRO A 125 -0.48 6.69 -2.41
CA PRO A 125 0.62 5.76 -2.27
C PRO A 125 1.94 6.51 -2.06
N ARG A 126 2.85 5.88 -1.32
CA ARG A 126 4.15 6.45 -0.93
C ARG A 126 5.28 5.53 -1.34
N ILE A 127 6.40 6.12 -1.69
CA ILE A 127 7.65 5.40 -1.97
C ILE A 127 8.73 5.87 -1.01
N PHE A 128 9.64 4.97 -0.68
CA PHE A 128 10.68 5.21 0.32
C PHE A 128 12.04 4.74 -0.21
N TRP A 129 13.08 5.31 0.37
CA TRP A 129 14.43 4.79 0.22
C TRP A 129 14.58 3.48 1.00
N GLY A 130 14.78 2.37 0.28
CA GLY A 130 15.25 1.12 0.87
C GLY A 130 16.74 1.21 1.22
N TYR A 131 17.21 0.37 2.14
CA TYR A 131 18.60 0.37 2.61
C TYR A 131 19.60 0.24 1.45
N ASN A 132 19.42 -0.79 0.60
CA ASN A 132 20.32 -1.05 -0.52
C ASN A 132 20.31 0.08 -1.56
N GLU A 133 19.14 0.63 -1.88
CA GLU A 133 18.99 1.73 -2.85
C GLU A 133 19.71 3.00 -2.34
N ALA A 134 19.53 3.33 -1.06
CA ALA A 134 20.12 4.52 -0.47
C ALA A 134 21.65 4.43 -0.38
N VAL A 135 22.17 3.29 0.11
CA VAL A 135 23.62 3.06 0.23
C VAL A 135 24.27 3.00 -1.15
N HIS A 136 23.62 2.42 -2.16
CA HIS A 136 24.14 2.40 -3.52
C HIS A 136 24.16 3.81 -4.15
N ALA A 137 23.16 4.64 -3.87
CA ALA A 137 23.08 5.98 -4.45
C ALA A 137 24.07 6.99 -3.84
N GLN A 138 24.34 6.91 -2.54
CA GLN A 138 25.10 7.94 -1.81
C GLN A 138 26.17 7.38 -0.85
N GLY A 139 26.51 6.09 -0.95
CA GLY A 139 27.45 5.45 -0.03
C GLY A 139 26.94 5.46 1.42
N LEU A 140 27.85 5.60 2.38
CA LEU A 140 27.50 5.61 3.81
C LEU A 140 26.61 6.79 4.21
N GLU A 141 26.68 7.93 3.50
CA GLU A 141 25.78 9.07 3.76
C GLU A 141 24.32 8.74 3.39
N GLY A 142 24.12 7.80 2.45
CA GLY A 142 22.81 7.29 2.08
C GLY A 142 22.07 6.62 3.24
N MET A 143 22.76 6.16 4.29
CA MET A 143 22.11 5.59 5.48
C MET A 143 21.10 6.56 6.13
N LYS A 144 21.33 7.87 6.03
CA LYS A 144 20.41 8.91 6.57
C LYS A 144 19.11 9.02 5.77
N LEU A 145 19.08 8.50 4.55
CA LEU A 145 17.90 8.53 3.70
C LEU A 145 16.99 7.32 3.91
N VAL A 146 17.49 6.23 4.51
CA VAL A 146 16.73 4.98 4.65
C VAL A 146 15.41 5.22 5.40
N GLY A 147 14.31 4.74 4.82
CA GLY A 147 12.96 4.93 5.36
C GLY A 147 12.35 6.33 5.12
N THR A 148 13.12 7.28 4.57
CA THR A 148 12.58 8.59 4.17
C THR A 148 11.80 8.49 2.86
N GLU A 149 10.76 9.33 2.74
CA GLU A 149 9.87 9.34 1.58
C GLU A 149 10.55 9.98 0.36
N ILE A 150 10.26 9.45 -0.82
CA ILE A 150 10.69 9.96 -2.13
C ILE A 150 9.47 10.53 -2.85
N ASP A 151 9.68 11.57 -3.67
CA ASP A 151 8.64 12.10 -4.54
C ASP A 151 8.10 11.04 -5.50
N PHE A 152 6.79 10.81 -5.45
CA PHE A 152 6.14 9.88 -6.35
C PHE A 152 6.25 10.37 -7.80
N PRO A 153 6.71 9.55 -8.75
CA PRO A 153 6.85 9.99 -10.14
C PRO A 153 5.55 10.53 -10.72
N GLY A 154 5.62 11.69 -11.36
CA GLY A 154 4.47 12.33 -12.01
C GLY A 154 3.86 11.49 -13.14
N PRO A 155 2.67 11.84 -13.64
CA PRO A 155 2.03 11.10 -14.73
C PRO A 155 2.89 11.12 -16.00
N ASP A 156 3.05 9.97 -16.66
CA ASP A 156 3.70 9.83 -17.97
C ASP A 156 2.69 9.62 -19.11
N ASN A 157 1.42 9.45 -18.79
CA ASN A 157 0.36 9.19 -19.77
C ASN A 157 -0.88 10.05 -19.48
N PRO A 158 -0.95 11.28 -20.04
CA PRO A 158 -2.05 12.20 -19.80
C PRO A 158 -3.42 11.63 -20.18
N ALA A 159 -3.51 10.85 -21.26
CA ALA A 159 -4.77 10.25 -21.70
C ALA A 159 -5.27 9.19 -20.70
N LYS A 160 -4.36 8.39 -20.12
CA LYS A 160 -4.72 7.43 -19.07
C LYS A 160 -5.17 8.14 -17.79
N LEU A 161 -4.48 9.22 -17.42
CA LEU A 161 -4.87 10.05 -16.27
C LEU A 161 -6.26 10.65 -16.45
N GLN A 162 -6.52 11.26 -17.61
CA GLN A 162 -7.82 11.85 -17.94
C GLN A 162 -8.95 10.82 -17.81
N ARG A 163 -8.78 9.62 -18.41
CA ARG A 163 -9.76 8.54 -18.27
C ARG A 163 -9.93 8.06 -16.83
N SER A 164 -8.85 8.01 -16.03
CA SER A 164 -8.95 7.65 -14.62
C SER A 164 -9.75 8.68 -13.83
N MET A 165 -9.55 9.97 -14.09
CA MET A 165 -10.31 11.05 -13.45
C MET A 165 -11.78 10.96 -13.82
N GLU A 166 -12.10 10.84 -15.12
CA GLU A 166 -13.47 10.69 -15.63
C GLU A 166 -14.19 9.49 -15.02
N SER A 167 -13.54 8.32 -15.03
CA SER A 167 -14.08 7.12 -14.40
C SER A 167 -14.32 7.32 -12.90
N ALA A 168 -13.40 7.99 -12.19
CA ALA A 168 -13.57 8.25 -10.76
C ALA A 168 -14.76 9.19 -10.47
N ARG A 169 -15.08 10.13 -11.38
CA ARG A 169 -16.29 10.98 -11.27
C ARG A 169 -17.57 10.19 -11.43
N THR A 170 -17.58 9.20 -12.33
CA THR A 170 -18.81 8.48 -12.68
C THR A 170 -19.08 7.30 -11.76
N VAL A 171 -18.06 6.48 -11.48
CA VAL A 171 -18.21 5.19 -10.77
C VAL A 171 -17.40 5.12 -9.46
N GLY A 172 -16.66 6.17 -9.12
CA GLY A 172 -15.71 6.16 -8.01
C GLY A 172 -14.36 5.55 -8.41
N LEU A 173 -13.33 5.82 -7.60
CA LEU A 173 -11.95 5.36 -7.87
C LEU A 173 -11.81 3.82 -7.78
N TYR A 174 -12.68 3.18 -7.00
CA TYR A 174 -12.66 1.74 -6.77
C TYR A 174 -14.07 1.16 -6.94
N PRO A 175 -14.52 0.98 -8.17
CA PRO A 175 -15.84 0.41 -8.44
C PRO A 175 -15.94 -0.99 -7.81
N PRO A 176 -17.12 -1.39 -7.32
CA PRO A 176 -17.32 -2.70 -6.72
C PRO A 176 -17.05 -3.79 -7.76
N HIS A 177 -16.00 -4.59 -7.55
CA HIS A 177 -15.84 -5.85 -8.27
C HIS A 177 -16.77 -6.90 -7.64
N GLN A 178 -17.49 -7.65 -8.49
CA GLN A 178 -18.60 -8.58 -8.18
C GLN A 178 -18.31 -9.75 -7.20
N ASN A 179 -17.23 -9.78 -6.41
CA ASN A 179 -16.84 -10.98 -5.63
C ASN A 179 -16.43 -10.75 -4.16
N PHE A 180 -16.92 -9.71 -3.49
CA PHE A 180 -16.81 -9.63 -2.02
C PHE A 180 -18.19 -9.56 -1.38
N SER A 181 -18.65 -10.72 -0.89
CA SER A 181 -19.86 -10.86 -0.11
C SER A 181 -19.74 -10.10 1.22
N GLY A 182 -20.59 -9.10 1.38
CA GLY A 182 -21.14 -8.69 2.68
C GLY A 182 -20.35 -7.68 3.49
N VAL A 183 -20.35 -6.41 3.07
CA VAL A 183 -20.68 -5.22 3.90
C VAL A 183 -21.11 -4.12 2.93
N ASP A 184 -22.28 -3.51 3.19
CA ASP A 184 -22.88 -2.42 2.39
C ASP A 184 -21.86 -1.36 1.92
N HIS A 185 -21.73 -1.23 0.60
CA HIS A 185 -20.95 -0.18 -0.05
C HIS A 185 -21.70 1.15 -0.04
N ARG A 186 -21.53 1.93 1.03
CA ARG A 186 -21.94 3.34 1.03
C ARG A 186 -20.90 4.20 0.31
N ASN A 187 -21.10 4.34 -1.00
CA ASN A 187 -20.66 5.46 -1.85
C ASN A 187 -21.05 6.81 -1.16
N ARG A 188 -20.33 7.94 -1.19
CA ARG A 188 -19.64 8.70 -2.28
C ARG A 188 -18.88 9.89 -1.66
N PHE A 189 -18.16 10.66 -2.50
CA PHE A 189 -17.38 11.89 -2.28
C PHE A 189 -15.84 11.75 -2.33
N SER A 190 -15.31 11.65 -3.55
CA SER A 190 -13.96 12.09 -3.96
C SER A 190 -13.98 13.59 -4.30
N MET A 191 -12.82 14.29 -4.32
CA MET A 191 -12.75 15.66 -4.84
C MET A 191 -13.18 15.78 -6.32
N PHE A 192 -13.11 14.67 -7.06
CA PHE A 192 -13.55 14.58 -8.44
C PHE A 192 -15.05 14.28 -8.58
N ASP A 193 -15.75 14.01 -7.47
CA ASP A 193 -17.19 13.72 -7.38
C ASP A 193 -18.04 15.01 -7.28
N ARG A 194 -17.41 16.20 -7.33
CA ARG A 194 -18.10 17.50 -7.28
C ARG A 194 -18.63 17.90 -8.67
N GLY A 195 -19.65 17.20 -9.14
CA GLY A 195 -20.45 17.60 -10.30
C GLY A 195 -21.58 18.57 -9.90
N ALA A 196 -21.53 19.77 -10.49
CA ALA A 196 -22.60 20.76 -10.75
C ALA A 196 -23.76 20.92 -9.73
N ARG A 197 -23.87 22.12 -9.14
CA ARG A 197 -25.16 22.64 -8.68
C ARG A 197 -26.07 22.90 -9.87
#